data_AF-A0A938LX88-F1
#
_entry.id   AF-A0A938LX88-F1
#
_cell.length_a   1.000
_cell.length_b   1.000
_cell.length_c   1.000
_cell.angle_alpha   90.00
_cell.angle_beta   90.00
_cell.angle_gamma   90.00
#
_symmetry.space_group_name_H-M   'P 1'
#
loop_
_entity.id
_entity.type
_entity.pdbx_description
1 polymer ?
#
loop_
_entity_poly.entity_id
_entity_poly.type
_entity_poly.pdbx_seq_one_letter_code
_entity_poly.pdbx_strand_id
1 'polypeptide(L)' 'MELSNTSSLMGKRLSVEVERLRPECGAAMVEFDRLTEDGAVFIWYACTREDCTGQWLSKKVLRMRST' A
#
# COMPACT_ATOMS: atom_id res chain seq x y z
N MET A 1 -8.76 -26.42 -36.51
CA MET A 1 -7.89 -25.85 -35.46
C MET A 1 -8.81 -25.26 -34.42
N GLU A 2 -8.76 -25.85 -33.23
CA GLU A 2 -9.73 -25.73 -32.15
C GLU A 2 -9.78 -24.32 -31.55
N LEU A 3 -11.00 -23.82 -31.33
CA LEU A 3 -11.30 -22.64 -30.53
C LEU A 3 -11.14 -23.02 -29.05
N SER A 4 -10.21 -22.39 -28.33
CA SER A 4 -10.12 -22.50 -26.88
C SER A 4 -10.38 -21.15 -26.23
N ASN A 5 -11.65 -20.93 -25.91
CA ASN A 5 -12.07 -19.99 -24.88
C ASN A 5 -12.05 -20.74 -23.54
N THR A 6 -11.34 -20.24 -22.53
CA THR A 6 -11.84 -20.17 -21.13
C THR A 6 -10.91 -19.30 -20.26
N SER A 7 -11.46 -18.14 -19.90
CA SER A 7 -11.36 -17.45 -18.62
C SER A 7 -10.27 -17.86 -17.61
N SER A 8 -9.42 -16.90 -17.24
CA SER A 8 -9.05 -16.72 -15.84
C SER A 8 -8.84 -15.23 -15.55
N LEU A 9 -9.95 -14.56 -15.21
CA LEU A 9 -9.90 -13.31 -14.46
C LEU A 9 -9.38 -13.64 -13.06
N MET A 10 -8.06 -13.82 -12.93
CA MET A 10 -7.43 -13.61 -11.64
C MET A 10 -7.50 -12.12 -11.35
N GLY A 11 -8.60 -11.72 -10.72
CA GLY A 11 -8.73 -10.48 -9.99
C GLY A 11 -7.70 -10.46 -8.87
N LYS A 12 -6.43 -10.23 -9.23
CA LYS A 12 -5.52 -9.53 -8.35
C LYS A 12 -6.16 -8.17 -8.17
N ARG A 13 -6.90 -8.02 -7.06
CA ARG A 13 -7.06 -6.73 -6.41
C ARG A 13 -5.64 -6.24 -6.14
N LEU A 14 -5.03 -5.63 -7.15
CA LEU A 14 -4.09 -4.55 -6.92
C LEU A 14 -4.93 -3.49 -6.20
N SER A 15 -5.07 -3.70 -4.88
CA SER A 15 -5.04 -2.61 -3.93
C SER A 15 -4.04 -1.65 -4.54
N VAL A 16 -4.50 -0.46 -4.89
CA VAL A 16 -3.65 0.59 -5.43
C VAL A 16 -2.63 0.90 -4.33
N GLU A 17 -1.59 0.08 -4.25
CA GLU A 17 -0.26 0.45 -3.86
C GLU A 17 0.11 1.43 -4.95
N VAL A 18 -0.40 2.66 -4.79
CA VAL A 18 0.29 3.84 -5.30
C VAL A 18 1.73 3.53 -4.97
N GLU A 19 2.54 3.26 -5.98
CA GLU A 19 3.98 3.16 -5.81
C GLU A 19 4.35 4.47 -5.11
N ARG A 20 4.48 4.40 -3.78
CA ARG A 20 4.72 5.54 -2.92
C ARG A 20 6.20 5.80 -3.05
N LEU A 21 6.59 6.24 -4.23
CA LEU A 21 7.93 6.66 -4.56
C LEU A 21 8.16 7.94 -3.79
N ARG A 22 9.22 7.98 -2.99
CA ARG A 22 9.63 9.19 -2.29
C ARG A 22 10.06 10.23 -3.32
N PRO A 23 9.55 11.48 -3.26
CA PRO A 23 9.96 12.52 -4.20
C PRO A 23 11.46 12.88 -4.09
N GLU A 24 12.08 12.65 -2.93
CA GLU A 24 13.48 13.01 -2.66
C GLU A 24 14.51 12.00 -3.19
N CYS A 25 14.20 10.70 -3.17
CA CYS A 25 15.15 9.65 -3.56
C CYS A 25 14.61 8.70 -4.63
N GLY A 26 13.34 8.83 -5.01
CA GLY A 26 12.68 7.96 -5.99
C GLY A 26 12.52 6.51 -5.56
N ALA A 27 12.99 6.15 -4.37
CA ALA A 27 12.95 4.77 -3.89
C ALA A 27 11.56 4.39 -3.37
N ALA A 28 11.23 3.12 -3.53
CA ALA A 28 10.05 2.53 -2.92
C ALA A 28 10.17 2.55 -1.39
N MET A 29 9.07 2.92 -0.72
CA MET A 29 8.97 2.80 0.73
C MET A 29 8.21 1.55 1.11
N VAL A 30 8.67 0.88 2.16
CA VAL A 30 8.04 -0.34 2.70
C VAL A 30 7.38 -0.04 4.04
N GLU A 31 6.27 -0.72 4.34
CA GLU A 31 5.62 -0.63 5.65
C GLU A 31 6.60 -1.13 6.71
N PHE A 32 6.93 -0.24 7.65
CA PHE A 32 7.82 -0.51 8.77
C PHE A 32 7.05 -0.80 10.05
N ASP A 33 5.95 -0.06 10.28
CA ASP A 33 5.12 -0.25 11.46
C ASP A 33 3.65 0.10 11.17
N ARG A 34 2.76 -0.48 11.97
CA ARG A 34 1.31 -0.24 11.91
C ARG A 34 0.69 -0.21 13.29
N LEU A 35 -0.01 0.88 13.57
CA LEU A 35 -0.81 1.07 14.78
C LEU A 35 -2.28 1.27 14.42
N THR A 36 -3.17 0.59 15.15
CA THR A 36 -4.62 0.84 15.06
C THR A 36 -5.10 1.43 16.37
N GLU A 37 -5.62 2.65 16.32
CA GLU A 37 -6.05 3.41 17.49
C GLU A 37 -7.24 4.32 17.12
N ASP A 38 -8.23 4.43 18.01
CA ASP A 38 -9.40 5.30 17.88
C ASP A 38 -10.12 5.23 16.52
N GLY A 39 -10.29 4.02 15.98
CA GLY A 39 -10.95 3.84 14.68
C GLY A 39 -10.13 4.40 13.51
N ALA A 40 -8.82 4.53 13.67
CA ALA A 40 -7.89 4.86 12.60
C ALA A 40 -6.74 3.85 12.55
N VAL A 41 -6.19 3.66 11.35
CA VAL A 41 -4.97 2.88 11.12
C VAL A 41 -3.89 3.85 10.70
N PHE A 42 -2.81 3.86 11.46
CA PHE A 42 -1.58 4.58 11.22
C PHE A 42 -0.56 3.60 10.65
N ILE A 43 0.00 3.93 9.50
CA ILE A 43 1.00 3.09 8.82
C ILE A 43 2.24 3.93 8.58
N TRP A 44 3.36 3.52 9.17
CA TRP A 44 4.67 4.10 8.91
C TRP A 44 5.35 3.35 7.79
N TYR A 45 5.90 4.11 6.85
CA TYR A 45 6.72 3.61 5.77
C TYR A 45 8.14 4.10 5.93
N ALA A 46 9.12 3.24 5.70
CA ALA A 46 10.54 3.58 5.70
C ALA A 46 11.15 3.36 4.31
N CYS A 47 12.12 4.19 3.96
CA CYS A 47 12.93 3.99 2.76
C CYS A 47 13.84 2.78 2.94
N THR A 48 13.97 1.92 1.93
CA THR A 48 14.86 0.74 1.97
C THR A 48 16.30 1.04 1.58
N ARG A 49 16.62 2.30 1.26
CA ARG A 49 17.95 2.69 0.78
C ARG A 49 18.83 3.04 1.97
N GLU A 50 20.03 2.45 2.03
CA GLU A 50 20.96 2.59 3.16
C GLU A 50 21.33 4.05 3.45
N ASP A 51 21.46 4.88 2.39
CA ASP A 51 21.74 6.31 2.50
C ASP A 51 20.46 7.18 2.51
N CYS A 52 19.33 6.66 2.99
CA CYS A 52 18.08 7.40 3.10
C CYS A 52 17.31 7.01 4.35
N THR A 53 17.24 7.93 5.32
CA THR A 53 16.48 7.76 6.57
C THR A 53 15.04 8.27 6.47
N GLY A 54 14.56 8.47 5.24
CA GLY A 54 13.24 9.00 4.95
C GLY A 54 12.11 8.12 5.46
N GLN A 55 11.12 8.76 6.09
CA GLN A 55 9.93 8.10 6.62
C GLN A 55 8.66 8.84 6.19
N TRP A 56 7.55 8.09 6.04
CA TRP A 56 6.24 8.65 5.71
C TRP A 56 5.18 7.97 6.57
N LEU A 57 4.37 8.77 7.27
CA LEU A 57 3.17 8.32 7.97
C LEU A 57 1.91 8.49 7.12
N SER A 58 1.14 7.42 6.95
CA SER A 58 -0.21 7.44 6.39
C SER A 58 -1.25 7.17 7.49
N LYS A 59 -2.26 8.04 7.62
CA LYS A 59 -3.44 7.81 8.47
C LYS A 59 -4.65 7.43 7.63
N LYS A 60 -5.30 6.32 7.96
CA LYS A 60 -6.55 5.85 7.33
C LYS A 60 -7.63 5.79 8.39
N VAL A 61 -8.67 6.61 8.28
CA VAL A 61 -9.82 6.54 9.18
C VAL A 61 -10.66 5.33 8.79
N LEU A 62 -10.90 4.42 9.74
CA LEU A 62 -11.85 3.33 9.61
C LEU A 62 -13.25 3.94 9.74
N ARG A 63 -13.86 4.27 8.61
CA ARG A 63 -15.28 4.63 8.61
C ARG A 63 -16.08 3.37 8.94
N MET A 64 -16.46 3.21 10.21
CA MET A 64 -17.52 2.28 10.57
C MET A 64 -18.79 2.78 9.90
N ARG A 65 -19.37 1.97 9.02
CA ARG A 65 -20.65 2.26 8.37
C ARG A 65 -21.74 2.04 9.43
N SER A 66 -22.07 3.09 10.18
CA SER A 66 -23.26 3.10 11.04
C SER A 66 -24.47 2.79 10.14
N THR A 67 -25.08 1.63 10.37
CA THR A 67 -26.32 1.20 9.71
C THR A 67 -27.45 1.43 10.68
#